data_AF-A0A929ZJ76-F1
#
_entry.id   AF-A0A929ZJ76-F1
#
_cell.length_a   1.000
_cell.length_b   1.000
_cell.length_c   1.000
_cell.angle_alpha   90.00
_cell.angle_beta   90.00
_cell.angle_gamma   90.00
#
_symmetry.space_group_name_H-M   'P 1'
#
loop_
_entity.id
_entity.type
_entity.pdbx_description
1 polymer ?
#
loop_
_entity_poly.entity_id
_entity_poly.type
_entity_poly.pdbx_seq_one_letter_code
_entity_poly.pdbx_strand_id
1 'polypeptide(L)'
;CKLDNIRQIILLDIATGDPITPKEIIYKYKSTFDDKIYEIYSYNIETILAEKIQTIYQRGVFNTRSKDFYDVYILFHLKKKEIDYEKLGVACRNTFKHRSNKFNVVDILNVLGTLKGENDMLKYWSNYQDRFRYAKNISFHEVIDTIAELMMNLIEYD
;
A
#
# COMPACT_ATOMS: atom_id res chain seq x y z
N CYS A 1 9.83 -13.90 -21.15
CA CYS A 1 11.12 -13.29 -21.55
C CYS A 1 12.18 -14.37 -21.72
N LYS A 2 12.99 -14.33 -22.77
CA LYS A 2 14.12 -15.27 -22.99
C LYS A 2 15.43 -14.47 -23.04
N LEU A 3 16.39 -14.82 -22.21
CA LEU A 3 17.77 -14.32 -22.26
C LEU A 3 18.69 -15.55 -22.31
N ASP A 4 19.39 -15.78 -23.42
CA ASP A 4 20.14 -17.02 -23.68
C ASP A 4 19.30 -18.29 -23.43
N ASN A 5 19.72 -19.19 -22.54
CA ASN A 5 18.99 -20.41 -22.15
C ASN A 5 18.01 -20.20 -20.98
N ILE A 6 17.93 -18.97 -20.43
CA ILE A 6 17.02 -18.65 -19.32
C ILE A 6 15.65 -18.29 -19.89
N ARG A 7 14.64 -19.11 -19.57
CA ARG A 7 13.23 -18.83 -19.84
C ARG A 7 12.54 -18.49 -18.53
N GLN A 8 12.12 -17.23 -18.40
CA GLN A 8 11.31 -16.77 -17.27
C GLN A 8 9.88 -16.47 -17.74
N ILE A 9 8.91 -17.09 -17.06
CA ILE A 9 7.49 -16.73 -17.15
C ILE A 9 7.29 -15.46 -16.32
N ILE A 10 6.77 -14.41 -16.95
CA ILE A 10 6.36 -13.17 -16.29
C ILE A 10 4.84 -13.18 -16.28
N LEU A 11 4.25 -13.18 -15.10
CA LEU A 11 2.81 -13.04 -14.92
C LEU A 11 2.47 -11.54 -15.02
N LEU A 12 1.46 -11.21 -15.82
CA LEU A 12 0.96 -9.86 -16.00
C LEU A 12 -0.51 -9.81 -15.61
N ASP A 13 -0.80 -9.05 -14.56
CA ASP A 13 -2.17 -8.74 -14.15
C ASP A 13 -2.58 -7.38 -14.74
N ILE A 14 -3.71 -7.34 -15.44
CA ILE A 14 -4.25 -6.14 -16.06
C ILE A 14 -5.56 -5.78 -15.37
N ALA A 15 -5.57 -4.64 -14.69
CA ALA A 15 -6.75 -4.04 -14.08
C ALA A 15 -7.02 -2.67 -14.71
N THR A 16 -8.29 -2.27 -14.76
CA THR A 16 -8.74 -1.02 -15.38
C THR A 16 -9.83 -0.37 -14.55
N GLY A 17 -9.85 0.97 -14.52
CA GLY A 17 -10.95 1.74 -13.91
C GLY A 17 -10.59 2.43 -12.60
N ASP A 18 -9.51 2.03 -11.93
CA ASP A 18 -9.06 2.70 -10.70
C ASP A 18 -8.54 4.12 -11.00
N PRO A 19 -8.93 5.13 -10.19
CA PRO A 19 -8.51 6.51 -10.37
C PRO A 19 -7.07 6.72 -9.90
N ILE A 20 -6.27 7.40 -10.72
CA ILE A 20 -4.93 7.88 -10.32
C ILE A 20 -5.05 9.34 -9.90
N THR A 21 -4.62 9.67 -8.68
CA THR A 21 -4.76 11.03 -8.13
C THR A 21 -3.42 11.53 -7.60
N PRO A 22 -2.91 12.70 -8.03
CA PRO A 22 -3.48 13.58 -9.06
C PRO A 22 -3.26 13.07 -10.50
N LYS A 23 -2.17 12.35 -10.75
CA LYS A 23 -1.82 11.75 -12.05
C LYS A 23 -0.67 10.76 -11.91
N GLU A 24 -0.38 10.00 -12.96
CA GLU A 24 0.78 9.13 -13.06
C GLU A 24 2.11 9.89 -12.97
N ILE A 25 3.14 9.19 -12.49
CA ILE A 25 4.53 9.67 -12.48
C ILE A 25 5.37 8.86 -13.46
N ILE A 26 6.47 9.44 -13.93
CA ILE A 26 7.45 8.73 -14.75
C ILE A 26 8.55 8.18 -13.84
N TYR A 27 8.59 6.86 -13.69
CA TYR A 27 9.67 6.15 -13.04
C TYR A 27 10.78 5.85 -14.04
N LYS A 28 11.98 6.36 -13.76
CA LYS A 28 13.18 6.15 -14.57
C LYS A 28 13.92 4.90 -14.09
N TYR A 29 13.64 3.77 -14.73
CA TYR A 29 14.34 2.51 -14.44
C TYR A 29 15.67 2.47 -15.17
N LYS A 30 16.78 2.50 -14.42
CA LYS A 30 18.10 2.20 -14.98
C LYS A 30 18.24 0.68 -15.13
N SER A 31 18.48 0.23 -16.34
CA SER A 31 18.67 -1.18 -16.64
C SER A 31 19.92 -1.73 -15.99
N THR A 32 19.84 -3.00 -15.56
CA THR A 32 20.99 -3.74 -15.02
C THR A 32 21.84 -4.36 -16.14
N PHE A 33 21.27 -4.50 -17.35
CA PHE A 33 21.92 -5.17 -18.48
C PHE A 33 22.63 -4.22 -19.43
N ASP A 34 22.14 -2.99 -19.50
CA ASP A 34 22.73 -1.90 -20.27
C ASP A 34 22.60 -0.58 -19.50
N ASP A 35 23.39 0.42 -19.85
CA ASP A 35 23.30 1.75 -19.22
C ASP A 35 22.07 2.56 -19.71
N LYS A 36 21.06 1.90 -20.29
CA LYS A 36 19.85 2.58 -20.75
C LYS A 36 18.92 2.89 -19.57
N ILE A 37 18.19 3.99 -19.74
CA ILE A 37 17.11 4.39 -18.85
C ILE A 37 15.79 4.15 -19.57
N TYR A 38 14.89 3.42 -18.91
CA TYR A 38 13.54 3.18 -19.36
C TYR A 38 12.58 4.07 -18.57
N GLU A 39 11.73 4.80 -19.27
CA GLU A 39 10.68 5.61 -18.66
C GLU A 39 9.40 4.77 -18.56
N ILE A 40 8.95 4.53 -17.32
CA ILE A 40 7.80 3.70 -17.00
C ILE A 40 6.77 4.58 -16.29
N TYR A 41 5.57 4.69 -16.84
CA TYR A 41 4.46 5.32 -16.14
C TYR A 41 4.07 4.46 -14.94
N SER A 42 3.98 5.10 -13.77
CA SER A 42 3.69 4.45 -12.50
C SER A 42 2.72 5.28 -11.68
N TYR A 43 2.07 4.64 -10.71
CA TYR A 43 1.26 5.35 -9.73
C TYR A 43 2.15 6.20 -8.83
N ASN A 44 1.64 7.39 -8.47
CA ASN A 44 2.23 8.15 -7.38
C ASN A 44 1.99 7.45 -6.04
N ILE A 45 2.78 7.83 -5.03
CA ILE A 45 2.72 7.19 -3.70
C ILE A 45 1.36 7.40 -3.03
N GLU A 46 0.71 8.54 -3.27
CA GLU A 46 -0.59 8.88 -2.70
C GLU A 46 -1.69 7.91 -3.16
N THR A 47 -1.70 7.58 -4.45
CA THR A 47 -2.64 6.62 -5.05
C THR A 47 -2.40 5.21 -4.51
N ILE A 48 -1.13 4.80 -4.41
CA ILE A 48 -0.76 3.48 -3.87
C ILE A 48 -1.22 3.35 -2.41
N LEU A 49 -0.96 4.36 -1.59
CA LEU A 49 -1.38 4.37 -0.19
C LEU A 49 -2.90 4.39 -0.07
N ALA A 50 -3.60 5.23 -0.84
CA ALA A 50 -5.06 5.32 -0.84
C ALA A 50 -5.74 3.98 -1.16
N GLU A 51 -5.27 3.26 -2.18
CA GLU A 51 -5.80 1.94 -2.54
C GLU A 51 -5.59 0.89 -1.45
N LYS A 52 -4.41 0.89 -0.82
CA LYS A 52 -4.09 -0.05 0.26
C LYS A 52 -4.92 0.24 1.51
N ILE A 53 -5.03 1.50 1.90
CA ILE A 53 -5.87 1.93 3.03
C ILE A 53 -7.33 1.56 2.77
N GLN A 54 -7.86 1.84 1.57
CA GLN A 54 -9.22 1.46 1.22
C GLN A 54 -9.43 -0.06 1.29
N THR A 55 -8.46 -0.84 0.82
CA THR A 55 -8.55 -2.31 0.85
C THR A 55 -8.54 -2.84 2.27
N ILE A 56 -7.67 -2.30 3.13
CA ILE A 56 -7.59 -2.65 4.56
C ILE A 56 -8.91 -2.30 5.26
N TYR A 57 -9.43 -1.10 5.02
CA TYR A 57 -10.72 -0.65 5.56
C TYR A 57 -11.87 -1.57 5.12
N GLN A 58 -12.03 -1.79 3.82
CA GLN A 58 -13.17 -2.52 3.25
C GLN A 58 -13.17 -4.00 3.65
N ARG A 59 -12.00 -4.63 3.78
CA ARG A 59 -11.90 -6.04 4.14
C ARG A 59 -11.97 -6.28 5.64
N GLY A 60 -11.51 -5.34 6.45
CA GLY A 60 -11.49 -5.47 7.91
C GLY A 60 -10.90 -6.80 8.37
N VAL A 61 -11.56 -7.46 9.31
CA VAL A 61 -11.11 -8.73 9.91
C VAL A 61 -11.04 -9.89 8.91
N PHE A 62 -11.68 -9.77 7.75
CA PHE A 62 -11.62 -10.76 6.67
C PHE A 62 -10.42 -10.53 5.73
N ASN A 63 -9.52 -9.60 6.06
CA ASN A 63 -8.36 -9.30 5.23
C ASN A 63 -7.23 -10.33 5.41
N THR A 64 -7.10 -11.23 4.44
CA THR A 64 -6.01 -12.22 4.39
C THR A 64 -4.75 -11.73 3.69
N ARG A 65 -4.73 -10.47 3.20
CA ARG A 65 -3.62 -9.91 2.42
C ARG A 65 -2.62 -9.16 3.31
N SER A 66 -1.82 -9.91 4.07
CA SER A 66 -0.76 -9.34 4.93
C SER A 66 0.21 -8.41 4.18
N LYS A 67 0.39 -8.62 2.87
CA LYS A 67 1.22 -7.75 2.01
C LYS A 67 0.71 -6.29 1.98
N ASP A 68 -0.60 -6.06 1.97
CA ASP A 68 -1.13 -4.69 1.92
C ASP A 68 -0.72 -3.90 3.17
N PHE A 69 -0.72 -4.54 4.33
CA PHE A 69 -0.24 -3.97 5.60
C PHE A 69 1.26 -3.67 5.55
N TYR A 70 2.07 -4.64 5.10
CA TYR A 70 3.52 -4.45 4.98
C TYR A 70 3.87 -3.32 4.00
N ASP A 71 3.19 -3.26 2.85
CA ASP A 71 3.47 -2.26 1.84
C ASP A 71 3.19 -0.84 2.37
N VAL A 72 2.11 -0.63 3.15
CA VAL A 72 1.87 0.68 3.79
C VAL A 72 2.97 0.99 4.82
N TYR A 73 3.31 0.03 5.67
CA TYR A 73 4.38 0.18 6.67
C TYR A 73 5.70 0.63 6.03
N ILE A 74 6.17 -0.09 5.01
CA ILE A 74 7.47 0.18 4.40
C ILE A 74 7.45 1.47 3.58
N LEU A 75 6.34 1.76 2.86
CA LEU A 75 6.21 3.01 2.12
C LEU A 75 6.25 4.19 3.09
N PHE A 76 5.51 4.13 4.19
CA PHE A 76 5.55 5.19 5.18
C PHE A 76 6.96 5.38 5.76
N HIS A 77 7.63 4.31 6.21
CA HIS A 77 8.97 4.43 6.79
C HIS A 77 10.03 4.94 5.81
N LEU A 78 10.01 4.49 4.55
CA LEU A 78 11.02 4.89 3.56
C LEU A 78 10.74 6.24 2.92
N LYS A 79 9.46 6.61 2.80
CA LYS A 79 9.00 7.72 1.97
C LYS A 79 8.19 8.76 2.73
N LYS A 80 8.16 8.73 4.06
CA LYS A 80 7.42 9.69 4.91
C LYS A 80 7.56 11.15 4.47
N LYS A 81 8.77 11.56 4.11
CA LYS A 81 9.09 12.94 3.69
C LYS A 81 8.64 13.29 2.27
N GLU A 82 8.38 12.29 1.44
CA GLU A 82 7.94 12.43 0.05
C GLU A 82 6.40 12.39 -0.07
N ILE A 83 5.69 11.98 0.99
CA ILE A 83 4.23 11.94 1.03
C ILE A 83 3.67 13.35 1.13
N ASP A 84 2.87 13.74 0.14
CA ASP A 84 2.05 14.94 0.18
C ASP A 84 0.69 14.61 0.81
N TYR A 85 0.47 15.06 2.04
CA TYR A 85 -0.73 14.71 2.82
C TYR A 85 -2.01 15.34 2.25
N GLU A 86 -1.95 16.52 1.63
CA GLU A 86 -3.10 17.11 0.95
C GLU A 86 -3.50 16.25 -0.25
N LYS A 87 -2.53 15.87 -1.09
CA LYS A 87 -2.78 14.97 -2.23
C LYS A 87 -3.24 13.59 -1.79
N LEU A 88 -2.67 13.05 -0.72
CA LEU A 88 -3.09 11.77 -0.14
C LEU A 88 -4.55 11.82 0.32
N GLY A 89 -4.97 12.90 1.00
CA GLY A 89 -6.36 13.10 1.38
C GLY A 89 -7.32 13.11 0.19
N VAL A 90 -6.95 13.80 -0.90
CA VAL A 90 -7.73 13.79 -2.15
C VAL A 90 -7.73 12.40 -2.80
N ALA A 91 -6.59 11.71 -2.85
CA ALA A 91 -6.49 10.35 -3.39
C ALA A 91 -7.39 9.38 -2.62
N CYS A 92 -7.34 9.40 -1.29
CA CYS A 92 -8.21 8.62 -0.43
C CYS A 92 -9.69 8.89 -0.70
N ARG A 93 -10.11 10.17 -0.77
CA ARG A 93 -11.51 10.52 -1.09
C ARG A 93 -11.94 9.98 -2.45
N ASN A 94 -11.11 10.11 -3.48
CA ASN A 94 -11.41 9.62 -4.82
C ASN A 94 -11.50 8.08 -4.88
N THR A 95 -10.53 7.38 -4.30
CA THR A 95 -10.47 5.91 -4.29
C THR A 95 -11.63 5.31 -3.49
N PHE A 96 -11.94 5.85 -2.30
CA PHE A 96 -13.09 5.40 -1.51
C PHE A 96 -14.40 5.63 -2.27
N LYS A 97 -14.60 6.83 -2.83
CA LYS A 97 -15.80 7.16 -3.60
C LYS A 97 -15.97 6.23 -4.80
N HIS A 98 -14.89 5.95 -5.53
CA HIS A 98 -14.91 5.02 -6.67
C HIS A 98 -15.38 3.61 -6.27
N ARG A 99 -15.04 3.18 -5.05
CA ARG A 99 -15.39 1.87 -4.50
C ARG A 99 -16.65 1.90 -3.62
N SER A 100 -17.49 2.94 -3.77
CA SER A 100 -18.75 3.11 -3.04
C SER A 100 -18.61 3.19 -1.51
N ASN A 101 -17.46 3.67 -1.03
CA ASN A 101 -17.22 3.97 0.37
C ASN A 101 -17.12 5.48 0.61
N LYS A 102 -17.47 5.92 1.81
CA LYS A 102 -17.16 7.28 2.28
C LYS A 102 -15.80 7.25 2.97
N PHE A 103 -14.89 8.15 2.56
CA PHE A 103 -13.64 8.33 3.29
C PHE A 103 -13.91 9.05 4.63
N ASN A 104 -13.48 8.43 5.72
CA ASN A 104 -13.56 8.97 7.07
C ASN A 104 -12.40 8.42 7.91
N VAL A 105 -11.56 9.31 8.43
CA VAL A 105 -10.37 8.91 9.19
C VAL A 105 -10.75 8.19 10.49
N VAL A 106 -11.77 8.65 11.21
CA VAL A 106 -12.23 8.04 12.47
C VAL A 106 -12.71 6.60 12.24
N ASP A 107 -13.47 6.37 11.17
CA ASP A 107 -13.94 5.02 10.83
C ASP A 107 -12.78 4.08 10.51
N ILE A 108 -11.75 4.57 9.82
CA ILE A 108 -10.53 3.81 9.51
C ILE A 108 -9.77 3.47 10.79
N LEU A 109 -9.59 4.44 11.71
CA LEU A 109 -8.93 4.22 12.99
C LEU A 109 -9.67 3.19 13.85
N ASN A 110 -11.00 3.20 13.84
CA ASN A 110 -11.82 2.20 14.54
C ASN A 110 -11.61 0.79 13.98
N VAL A 111 -11.54 0.65 12.65
CA VAL A 111 -11.22 -0.62 11.99
C VAL A 111 -9.82 -1.07 12.40
N LEU A 112 -8.81 -0.20 12.34
CA LEU A 112 -7.43 -0.52 12.74
C LEU A 112 -7.34 -0.99 14.20
N GLY A 113 -8.04 -0.31 15.11
CA GLY A 113 -8.12 -0.71 16.52
C GLY A 113 -8.72 -2.11 16.70
N THR A 114 -9.75 -2.44 15.91
CA THR A 114 -10.36 -3.78 15.91
C THR A 114 -9.36 -4.83 15.41
N LEU A 115 -8.66 -4.56 14.29
CA LEU A 115 -7.68 -5.48 13.71
C LEU A 115 -6.53 -5.78 14.68
N LYS A 116 -6.10 -4.79 15.46
CA LYS A 116 -4.97 -4.93 16.40
C LYS A 116 -5.19 -6.04 17.42
N GLY A 117 -6.44 -6.25 17.85
CA GLY A 117 -6.82 -7.28 18.82
C GLY A 117 -7.28 -8.60 18.22
N GLU A 118 -7.35 -8.72 16.90
CA GLU A 118 -7.92 -9.90 16.23
C GLU A 118 -6.89 -11.02 16.07
N ASN A 119 -7.19 -12.20 16.62
CA ASN A 119 -6.25 -13.33 16.66
C ASN A 119 -5.92 -13.85 15.25
N ASP A 120 -6.91 -13.86 14.36
CA ASP A 120 -6.70 -14.30 12.98
C ASP A 120 -5.73 -13.38 12.23
N MET A 121 -5.78 -12.06 12.49
CA MET A 121 -4.86 -11.10 11.89
C MET A 121 -3.42 -11.33 12.35
N LEU A 122 -3.21 -11.60 13.63
CA LEU A 122 -1.89 -11.97 14.18
C LEU A 122 -1.35 -13.25 13.52
N LYS A 123 -2.21 -14.25 13.32
CA LYS A 123 -1.85 -15.51 12.65
C LYS A 123 -1.49 -15.29 11.18
N TYR A 124 -2.27 -14.48 10.45
CA TYR A 124 -1.97 -14.15 9.05
C TYR A 124 -0.66 -13.37 8.92
N TRP A 125 -0.36 -12.50 9.87
CA TRP A 125 0.91 -11.78 9.91
C TRP A 125 2.08 -12.72 10.20
N SER A 126 1.99 -13.59 11.21
CA SER A 126 3.03 -14.58 11.53
C SER A 126 3.36 -15.46 10.31
N ASN A 127 2.33 -16.00 9.64
CA ASN A 127 2.51 -16.81 8.43
C ASN A 127 3.19 -16.03 7.29
N TYR A 128 2.94 -14.72 7.21
CA TYR A 128 3.57 -13.85 6.23
C TYR A 128 5.06 -13.63 6.56
N GLN A 129 5.40 -13.39 7.82
CA GLN A 129 6.79 -13.25 8.28
C GLN A 129 7.62 -14.52 8.05
N ASP A 130 7.02 -15.70 8.21
CA ASP A 130 7.68 -16.98 7.95
C ASP A 130 8.06 -17.14 6.47
N ARG A 131 7.23 -16.60 5.57
CA ARG A 131 7.44 -16.66 4.12
C ARG A 131 8.39 -15.58 3.61
N PHE A 132 8.36 -14.40 4.21
CA PHE A 132 9.05 -13.21 3.70
C PHE A 132 10.03 -12.63 4.71
N ARG A 133 11.32 -12.86 4.48
CA ARG A 133 12.42 -12.45 5.39
C ARG A 133 12.43 -10.96 5.71
N TYR A 134 12.01 -10.10 4.78
CA TYR A 134 11.97 -8.65 4.99
C TYR A 134 10.96 -8.22 6.06
N ALA A 135 9.98 -9.07 6.41
CA ALA A 135 8.96 -8.79 7.42
C ALA A 135 9.29 -9.37 8.81
N LYS A 136 10.37 -10.15 8.94
CA LYS A 136 10.62 -11.06 10.08
C LYS A 136 10.68 -10.39 11.46
N ASN A 137 11.06 -9.11 11.54
CA ASN A 137 11.24 -8.38 12.79
C ASN A 137 10.26 -7.22 12.96
N ILE A 138 9.17 -7.22 12.20
CA ILE A 138 8.14 -6.18 12.26
C ILE A 138 6.90 -6.84 12.85
N SER A 139 6.49 -6.43 14.05
CA SER A 139 5.27 -6.95 14.67
C SER A 139 4.01 -6.40 13.99
N PHE A 140 2.91 -7.15 14.04
CA PHE A 140 1.65 -6.67 13.47
C PHE A 140 1.14 -5.40 14.18
N HIS A 141 1.43 -5.27 15.47
CA HIS A 141 1.07 -4.08 16.25
C HIS A 141 1.79 -2.84 15.73
N GLU A 142 3.11 -2.92 15.46
CA GLU A 142 3.88 -1.83 14.86
C GLU A 142 3.32 -1.44 13.48
N VAL A 143 2.89 -2.41 12.68
CA VAL A 143 2.28 -2.12 11.37
C VAL A 143 0.97 -1.36 11.52
N ILE A 144 0.08 -1.82 12.40
CA ILE A 144 -1.19 -1.13 12.65
C ILE A 144 -0.96 0.28 13.21
N ASP A 145 -0.01 0.43 14.14
CA ASP A 145 0.33 1.72 14.72
C ASP A 145 0.91 2.68 13.67
N THR A 146 1.70 2.18 12.73
CA THR A 146 2.23 2.95 11.61
C THR A 146 1.12 3.42 10.67
N ILE A 147 0.16 2.56 10.36
CA ILE A 147 -1.00 2.95 9.52
C ILE A 147 -1.86 3.98 10.27
N ALA A 148 -2.06 3.80 11.58
CA ALA A 148 -2.79 4.77 12.39
C ALA A 148 -2.08 6.13 12.42
N GLU A 149 -0.75 6.17 12.54
CA GLU A 149 0.04 7.39 12.47
C GLU A 149 -0.13 8.10 11.11
N LEU A 150 -0.04 7.35 10.01
CA LEU A 150 -0.30 7.89 8.66
C LEU A 150 -1.70 8.52 8.57
N MET A 151 -2.72 7.86 9.12
CA MET A 151 -4.09 8.36 9.13
C MET A 151 -4.28 9.60 10.03
N MET A 152 -3.61 9.64 11.19
CA MET A 152 -3.64 10.81 12.07
C MET A 152 -2.97 12.02 11.42
N ASN A 153 -1.87 11.82 10.69
CA ASN A 153 -1.22 12.89 9.95
C ASN A 153 -2.12 13.49 8.85
N LEU A 154 -3.20 12.83 8.42
CA LEU A 154 -4.17 13.43 7.50
C LEU A 154 -5.12 14.42 8.20
N ILE A 155 -5.40 14.22 9.50
CA ILE A 155 -6.29 15.10 10.26
C ILE A 155 -5.65 16.48 10.46
N GLU A 156 -4.31 16.55 10.55
CA GLU A 156 -3.58 17.80 10.74
C GLU A 156 -3.63 18.73 9.51
N TYR A 157 -4.07 18.23 8.34
CA TYR A 157 -4.11 18.97 7.07
C TYR A 157 -5.53 19.04 6.46
N ASP A 158 -6.58 18.69 7.22
CA ASP A 158 -8.00 18.88 6.83
C ASP A 158 -8.55 20.24 7.31
#